data_AF-A0A381X8E2-F1
#
_entry.id   AF-A0A381X8E2-F1
#
_cell.length_a   1.000
_cell.length_b   1.000
_cell.length_c   1.000
_cell.angle_alpha   90.00
_cell.angle_beta   90.00
_cell.angle_gamma   90.00
#
_symmetry.space_group_name_H-M   'P 1'
#
loop_
_entity.id
_entity.type
_entity.pdbx_description
1 polymer ?
#
loop_
_entity_poly.entity_id
_entity_poly.type
_entity_poly.pdbx_seq_one_letter_code
_entity_poly.pdbx_strand_id
1 'polypeptide(L)'
;MFKNSELLILKIIFLANLLMLTIQVNISAGEDELALTYNWIPQYYGKIEGDSKLLYTRSFSRSQLRFVDIDNDGDSDLFVGKADGRLAFFLNQGSSITPLFKLITEDYEVFHSGVDEQSNPALFRTVLDVGENAAPDFVDIDNDGDLDMFIGSQDGHIFHYENRGNRLSPKFFRKTPIYMGLKFVGNSVPRFADINGDRAFDLIVGTRSGKIHVFFNSGMSEEAIFCEEFDVVNPPDDRCKYQPEIVADILPQVDAVPELVDWDR
;
A
#
# COMPACT_ATOMS: atom_id res chain seq x y z
N MET A 1 -39.07 8.51 66.45
CA MET A 1 -39.88 7.75 65.48
C MET A 1 -38.90 6.90 64.69
N PHE A 2 -38.96 5.57 64.89
CA PHE A 2 -38.35 4.42 64.17
C PHE A 2 -37.01 4.57 63.40
N LYS A 3 -36.11 3.59 63.28
CA LYS A 3 -35.68 2.34 63.95
C LYS A 3 -34.71 1.69 62.93
N ASN A 4 -33.84 0.79 63.42
CA ASN A 4 -33.19 -0.33 62.71
C ASN A 4 -31.82 -0.06 62.04
N SER A 5 -30.67 -0.54 62.56
CA SER A 5 -30.19 -1.92 62.88
C SER A 5 -29.30 -2.45 61.72
N GLU A 6 -28.15 -3.11 61.88
CA GLU A 6 -27.80 -4.19 62.81
C GLU A 6 -26.29 -4.29 63.11
N LEU A 7 -26.06 -5.01 64.21
CA LEU A 7 -24.85 -5.47 64.84
C LEU A 7 -24.45 -6.85 64.25
N LEU A 8 -23.17 -7.17 64.10
CA LEU A 8 -22.74 -8.55 64.41
C LEU A 8 -21.26 -8.61 64.84
N ILE A 9 -21.09 -9.17 66.04
CA ILE A 9 -19.83 -9.50 66.71
C ILE A 9 -19.43 -10.92 66.26
N LEU A 10 -18.14 -11.16 65.97
CA LEU A 10 -17.52 -12.44 66.30
C LEU A 10 -16.00 -12.31 66.53
N LYS A 11 -15.58 -12.54 67.77
CA LYS A 11 -14.19 -12.81 68.16
C LYS A 11 -13.82 -14.24 67.74
N ILE A 12 -12.70 -14.43 67.05
CA ILE A 12 -11.88 -15.65 67.18
C ILE A 12 -10.40 -15.24 67.14
N ILE A 13 -9.69 -15.60 68.20
CA ILE A 13 -8.24 -15.48 68.37
C ILE A 13 -7.60 -16.69 67.68
N PHE A 14 -6.59 -16.48 66.83
CA PHE A 14 -5.54 -17.49 66.63
C PHE A 14 -4.20 -16.83 66.34
N LEU A 15 -3.22 -17.18 67.17
CA LEU A 15 -1.80 -16.85 67.05
C LEU A 15 -1.25 -17.54 65.79
N ALA A 16 -0.58 -16.81 64.89
CA ALA A 16 0.26 -17.41 63.87
C ALA A 16 1.53 -16.56 63.67
N ASN A 17 2.68 -17.25 63.79
CA ASN A 17 4.04 -16.72 63.69
C ASN A 17 4.26 -15.87 62.42
N LEU A 18 4.76 -14.66 62.60
CA LEU A 18 5.23 -13.79 61.52
C LEU A 18 6.63 -14.25 61.10
N LEU A 19 6.73 -15.02 60.01
CA LEU A 19 7.99 -15.27 59.33
C LEU A 19 8.31 -14.04 58.46
N MET A 20 9.16 -13.14 58.96
CA MET A 20 9.70 -12.03 58.15
C MET A 20 10.65 -12.61 57.09
N LEU A 21 10.17 -12.77 55.86
CA LEU A 21 11.02 -12.99 54.70
C LEU A 21 11.48 -11.61 54.21
N THR A 22 12.73 -11.27 54.47
CA THR A 22 13.37 -10.08 53.91
C THR A 22 13.68 -10.34 52.44
N ILE A 23 12.91 -9.73 51.54
CA ILE A 23 13.29 -9.64 50.13
C ILE A 23 14.34 -8.53 50.05
N GLN A 24 15.61 -8.89 49.88
CA GLN A 24 16.61 -7.93 49.42
C GLN A 24 16.37 -7.68 47.93
N VAL A 25 15.81 -6.52 47.61
CA VAL A 25 15.81 -6.00 46.24
C VAL A 25 17.20 -5.42 46.00
N ASN A 26 18.06 -6.16 45.32
CA ASN A 26 19.27 -5.59 44.75
C ASN A 26 18.86 -4.77 43.53
N ILE A 27 18.66 -3.47 43.71
CA ILE A 27 18.57 -2.51 42.61
C ILE A 27 20.01 -2.21 42.19
N SER A 28 20.53 -2.93 41.19
CA SER A 28 21.67 -2.41 40.44
C SER A 28 21.13 -1.40 39.44
N ALA A 29 21.45 -0.13 39.63
CA ALA A 29 21.30 0.87 38.58
C ALA A 29 22.31 0.51 37.47
N GLY A 30 21.86 -0.25 36.49
CA GLY A 30 22.53 -0.29 35.19
C GLY A 30 22.29 1.07 34.55
N GLU A 31 23.34 1.88 34.45
CA GLU A 31 23.34 2.98 33.49
C GLU A 31 23.27 2.35 32.10
N ASP A 32 22.06 2.20 31.57
CA ASP A 32 21.87 1.99 30.14
C ASP A 32 22.38 3.26 29.45
N GLU A 33 23.65 3.24 29.04
CA GLU A 33 24.20 4.24 28.13
C GLU A 33 23.33 4.20 26.87
N LEU A 34 22.45 5.19 26.73
CA LEU A 34 21.70 5.43 25.50
C LEU A 34 22.71 5.75 24.40
N ALA A 35 23.14 4.72 23.66
CA ALA A 35 24.04 4.86 22.55
C ALA A 35 23.43 5.85 21.55
N LEU A 36 24.06 7.02 21.41
CA LEU A 36 23.69 8.04 20.43
C LEU A 36 23.84 7.43 19.03
N THR A 37 22.71 7.05 18.45
CA THR A 37 22.64 6.58 17.06
C THR A 37 22.52 7.80 16.16
N TYR A 38 23.65 8.21 15.58
CA TYR A 38 23.67 9.30 14.61
C TYR A 38 23.26 8.77 13.23
N ASN A 39 22.02 9.04 12.83
CA ASN A 39 21.54 8.82 11.47
C ASN A 39 22.05 9.93 10.54
N TRP A 40 23.30 9.83 10.09
CA TRP A 40 23.82 10.73 9.07
C TRP A 40 23.23 10.37 7.70
N ILE A 41 22.34 11.21 7.18
CA ILE A 41 21.87 11.13 5.80
C ILE A 41 22.75 12.06 4.97
N PRO A 42 23.60 11.56 4.06
CA PRO A 42 24.41 12.41 3.20
C PRO A 42 23.50 13.23 2.26
N GLN A 43 23.50 14.55 2.44
CA GLN A 43 22.87 15.49 1.53
C GLN A 43 23.96 16.14 0.67
N TYR A 44 23.94 15.88 -0.63
CA TYR A 44 24.89 16.48 -1.57
C TYR A 44 24.36 17.85 -1.96
N TYR A 45 25.05 18.92 -1.57
CA TYR A 45 24.74 20.28 -2.01
C TYR A 45 25.78 20.74 -3.03
N GLY A 46 25.36 21.64 -3.93
CA GLY A 46 26.23 22.31 -4.88
C GLY A 46 25.65 23.65 -5.27
N LYS A 47 26.48 24.50 -5.89
CA LYS A 47 26.05 25.85 -6.27
C LYS A 47 25.45 25.84 -7.67
N ILE A 48 24.18 26.18 -7.77
CA ILE A 48 23.49 26.46 -9.04
C ILE A 48 23.17 27.95 -9.03
N GLU A 49 23.76 28.70 -9.98
CA GLU A 49 23.61 30.16 -10.07
C GLU A 49 24.06 30.94 -8.82
N GLY A 50 25.01 30.38 -8.06
CA GLY A 50 25.53 30.98 -6.82
C GLY A 50 24.80 30.56 -5.56
N ASP A 51 23.58 30.03 -5.69
CA ASP A 51 22.80 29.50 -4.58
C ASP A 51 23.16 28.04 -4.30
N SER A 52 23.35 27.71 -3.02
CA SER A 52 23.49 26.33 -2.58
C SER A 52 22.17 25.60 -2.78
N LYS A 53 22.12 24.71 -3.76
CA LYS A 53 21.00 23.80 -4.04
C LYS A 53 21.40 22.37 -3.75
N LEU A 54 20.44 21.53 -3.39
CA LEU A 54 20.67 20.09 -3.28
C LEU A 54 21.02 19.53 -4.66
N LEU A 55 22.23 19.00 -4.81
CA LEU A 55 22.65 18.20 -5.96
C LEU A 55 22.10 16.78 -5.78
N TYR A 56 20.95 16.53 -6.37
CA TYR A 56 20.37 15.20 -6.41
C TYR A 56 21.19 14.31 -7.36
N THR A 57 21.85 13.26 -6.84
CA THR A 57 22.73 12.37 -7.62
C THR A 57 22.05 11.08 -8.08
N ARG A 58 20.79 10.86 -7.68
CA ARG A 58 19.98 9.72 -8.08
C ARG A 58 19.03 10.12 -9.22
N SER A 59 18.46 9.16 -9.92
CA SER A 59 17.67 9.41 -11.14
C SER A 59 16.20 9.08 -10.90
N PHE A 60 15.32 10.05 -11.14
CA PHE A 60 13.88 9.84 -11.34
C PHE A 60 13.56 9.63 -12.84
N SER A 61 14.46 8.96 -13.56
CA SER A 61 14.23 8.65 -14.97
C SER A 61 13.04 7.72 -15.13
N ARG A 62 12.26 7.92 -16.20
CA ARG A 62 11.06 7.12 -16.55
C ARG A 62 10.03 7.05 -15.42
N SER A 63 9.99 8.09 -14.59
CA SER A 63 9.16 8.06 -13.39
C SER A 63 7.66 8.04 -13.70
N GLN A 64 6.95 7.23 -12.93
CA GLN A 64 5.49 7.20 -12.89
C GLN A 64 5.04 7.82 -11.57
N LEU A 65 4.28 8.90 -11.67
CA LEU A 65 3.77 9.62 -10.52
C LEU A 65 2.39 9.08 -10.13
N ARG A 66 2.15 8.96 -8.83
CA ARG A 66 0.84 8.67 -8.28
C ARG A 66 0.57 9.54 -7.06
N PHE A 67 -0.50 10.33 -7.16
CA PHE A 67 -1.03 11.08 -6.04
C PHE A 67 -2.08 10.23 -5.32
N VAL A 68 -1.99 10.19 -3.99
CA VAL A 68 -2.88 9.41 -3.12
C VAL A 68 -2.87 10.03 -1.73
N ASP A 69 -4.04 10.17 -1.11
CA ASP A 69 -4.15 10.50 0.31
C ASP A 69 -3.92 9.19 1.09
N ILE A 70 -2.66 8.90 1.44
CA ILE A 70 -2.26 7.58 1.94
C ILE A 70 -2.36 7.45 3.46
N ASP A 71 -2.36 8.58 4.17
CA ASP A 71 -2.57 8.64 5.62
C ASP A 71 -3.93 9.25 6.01
N ASN A 72 -4.81 9.45 5.02
CA ASN A 72 -6.21 9.86 5.20
C ASN A 72 -6.35 11.16 6.01
N ASP A 73 -5.46 12.12 5.75
CA ASP A 73 -5.46 13.45 6.36
C ASP A 73 -6.18 14.50 5.50
N GLY A 74 -6.62 14.11 4.30
CA GLY A 74 -7.37 14.94 3.38
C GLY A 74 -6.51 15.70 2.38
N ASP A 75 -5.21 15.40 2.30
CA ASP A 75 -4.35 15.84 1.22
C ASP A 75 -3.58 14.70 0.54
N SER A 76 -3.29 14.90 -0.75
CA SER A 76 -2.62 13.87 -1.52
C SER A 76 -1.12 13.93 -1.33
N ASP A 77 -0.56 12.81 -0.94
CA ASP A 77 0.85 12.50 -1.00
C ASP A 77 1.28 12.08 -2.40
N LEU A 78 2.60 12.00 -2.60
CA LEU A 78 3.18 11.62 -3.89
C LEU A 78 4.09 10.39 -3.76
N PHE A 79 3.68 9.33 -4.46
CA PHE A 79 4.54 8.19 -4.76
C PHE A 79 5.13 8.32 -6.16
N VAL A 80 6.41 7.98 -6.29
CA VAL A 80 7.16 8.04 -7.54
C VAL A 80 7.78 6.69 -7.83
N GLY A 81 7.23 5.99 -8.83
CA GLY A 81 7.86 4.84 -9.45
C GLY A 81 9.11 5.24 -10.20
N LYS A 82 10.17 4.44 -10.11
CA LYS A 82 11.48 4.72 -10.70
C LYS A 82 11.83 3.68 -11.78
N ALA A 83 12.70 4.06 -12.71
CA ALA A 83 13.21 3.16 -13.76
C ALA A 83 13.88 1.89 -13.20
N ASP A 84 14.45 1.96 -12.00
CA ASP A 84 15.14 0.85 -11.33
C ASP A 84 14.21 -0.02 -10.47
N GLY A 85 12.88 0.06 -10.70
CA GLY A 85 11.90 -0.79 -10.01
C GLY A 85 11.59 -0.38 -8.57
N ARG A 86 12.25 0.66 -8.03
CA ARG A 86 12.02 1.14 -6.66
C ARG A 86 10.94 2.23 -6.61
N LEU A 87 10.47 2.51 -5.39
CA LEU A 87 9.55 3.61 -5.10
C LEU A 87 10.20 4.68 -4.22
N ALA A 88 9.99 5.94 -4.59
CA ALA A 88 10.17 7.07 -3.70
C ALA A 88 8.81 7.56 -3.17
N PHE A 89 8.83 8.11 -1.96
CA PHE A 89 7.66 8.64 -1.28
C PHE A 89 7.93 10.04 -0.78
N PHE A 90 7.02 10.94 -1.12
CA PHE A 90 6.98 12.32 -0.67
C PHE A 90 5.68 12.52 0.11
N LEU A 91 5.81 12.85 1.39
CA LEU A 91 4.68 13.22 2.23
C LEU A 91 4.34 14.69 1.96
N ASN A 92 3.07 14.99 1.75
CA ASN A 92 2.57 16.35 1.78
C ASN A 92 2.44 16.77 3.24
N GLN A 93 3.23 17.75 3.65
CA GLN A 93 3.16 18.31 5.01
C GLN A 93 2.33 19.61 5.05
N GLY A 94 1.67 19.92 3.93
CA GLY A 94 0.95 21.15 3.70
C GLY A 94 -0.54 20.96 3.92
N SER A 95 -1.31 21.31 2.89
CA SER A 95 -2.73 20.99 2.80
C SER A 95 -3.08 20.67 1.35
N SER A 96 -4.31 20.27 1.10
CA SER A 96 -4.82 20.04 -0.26
C SER A 96 -4.86 21.31 -1.13
N ILE A 97 -4.82 22.50 -0.52
CA ILE A 97 -4.82 23.78 -1.23
C ILE A 97 -3.39 24.31 -1.41
N THR A 98 -2.53 24.11 -0.41
CA THR A 98 -1.15 24.58 -0.41
C THR A 98 -0.21 23.40 -0.11
N PRO A 99 0.08 22.55 -1.11
CA PRO A 99 0.88 21.35 -0.89
C PRO A 99 2.34 21.73 -0.59
N LEU A 100 2.94 20.99 0.36
CA LEU A 100 4.34 21.10 0.76
C LEU A 100 4.97 19.69 0.79
N PHE A 101 5.43 19.23 -0.36
CA PHE A 101 6.03 17.90 -0.48
C PHE A 101 7.42 17.82 0.15
N LYS A 102 7.59 16.87 1.07
CA LYS A 102 8.88 16.50 1.66
C LYS A 102 9.22 15.07 1.27
N LEU A 103 10.39 14.87 0.66
CA LEU A 103 10.93 13.54 0.40
C LEU A 103 11.16 12.81 1.73
N ILE A 104 10.47 11.68 1.91
CA ILE A 104 10.63 10.81 3.08
C ILE A 104 11.66 9.72 2.78
N THR A 105 11.55 9.07 1.62
CA THR A 105 12.47 8.01 1.20
C THR A 105 12.48 7.86 -0.32
N GLU A 106 13.58 7.36 -0.88
CA GLU A 106 13.68 6.91 -2.27
C GLU A 106 13.71 5.38 -2.44
N ASP A 107 13.73 4.71 -1.30
CA ASP A 107 13.94 3.28 -1.12
C ASP A 107 12.82 2.82 -0.18
N TYR A 108 11.57 2.94 -0.64
CA TYR A 108 10.41 2.60 0.17
C TYR A 108 10.50 1.14 0.63
N GLU A 109 10.30 0.88 1.92
CA GLU A 109 10.48 -0.44 2.50
C GLU A 109 9.14 -1.16 2.67
N VAL A 110 9.15 -2.46 2.40
CA VAL A 110 8.00 -3.34 2.54
C VAL A 110 8.36 -4.57 3.34
N PHE A 111 7.32 -5.27 3.78
CA PHE A 111 7.47 -6.50 4.53
C PHE A 111 7.22 -7.72 3.64
N HIS A 112 7.92 -8.81 3.90
CA HIS A 112 7.55 -10.11 3.37
C HIS A 112 7.77 -11.21 4.42
N SER A 113 6.88 -12.18 4.43
CA SER A 113 7.05 -13.40 5.22
C SER A 113 8.08 -14.31 4.55
N GLY A 114 8.85 -15.02 5.35
CA GLY A 114 9.81 -16.02 4.90
C GLY A 114 10.18 -16.95 6.04
N VAL A 115 11.32 -17.63 5.90
CA VAL A 115 11.91 -18.43 6.96
C VAL A 115 13.30 -17.91 7.29
N ASP A 116 13.67 -17.95 8.57
CA ASP A 116 15.04 -17.68 9.02
C ASP A 116 16.00 -18.83 8.69
N GLU A 117 17.28 -18.66 9.03
CA GLU A 117 18.31 -19.69 8.83
C GLU A 117 18.01 -21.00 9.59
N GLN A 118 17.15 -20.94 10.60
CA GLN A 118 16.71 -22.07 11.41
C GLN A 118 15.36 -22.64 10.96
N SER A 119 14.84 -22.22 9.80
CA SER A 119 13.55 -22.61 9.23
C SER A 119 12.32 -22.19 10.06
N ASN A 120 12.44 -21.21 10.96
CA ASN A 120 11.29 -20.63 11.64
C ASN A 120 10.65 -19.53 10.78
N PRO A 121 9.31 -19.36 10.83
CA PRO A 121 8.65 -18.24 10.19
C PRO A 121 9.21 -16.91 10.70
N ALA A 122 9.63 -16.05 9.76
CA ALA A 122 10.20 -14.75 10.07
C ALA A 122 9.60 -13.67 9.16
N LEU A 123 9.61 -12.44 9.66
CA LEU A 123 9.20 -11.26 8.92
C LEU A 123 10.42 -10.43 8.57
N PHE A 124 10.61 -10.18 7.27
CA PHE A 124 11.72 -9.39 6.77
C PHE A 124 11.23 -8.03 6.28
N ARG A 125 12.01 -6.99 6.57
CA ARG A 125 11.84 -5.66 6.01
C ARG A 125 12.90 -5.48 4.93
N THR A 126 12.47 -5.16 3.72
CA THR A 126 13.34 -5.02 2.55
C THR A 126 12.94 -3.80 1.74
N VAL A 127 13.90 -3.21 1.03
CA VAL A 127 13.59 -2.19 0.01
C VAL A 127 12.71 -2.82 -1.06
N LEU A 128 11.62 -2.14 -1.40
CA LEU A 128 10.74 -2.54 -2.47
C LEU A 128 11.46 -2.42 -3.81
N ASP A 129 11.40 -3.49 -4.58
CA ASP A 129 11.98 -3.58 -5.91
C ASP A 129 11.12 -4.53 -6.76
N VAL A 130 10.57 -3.99 -7.86
CA VAL A 130 9.79 -4.74 -8.86
C VAL A 130 10.60 -5.02 -10.14
N GLY A 131 11.91 -4.82 -10.10
CA GLY A 131 12.83 -4.96 -11.23
C GLY A 131 13.08 -3.63 -11.93
N GLU A 132 12.29 -3.30 -12.95
CA GLU A 132 12.46 -2.05 -13.71
C GLU A 132 11.11 -1.38 -13.99
N ASN A 133 11.13 -0.06 -14.17
CA ASN A 133 9.98 0.80 -14.49
C ASN A 133 8.77 0.58 -13.57
N ALA A 134 8.94 0.84 -12.28
CA ALA A 134 7.84 0.76 -11.33
C ALA A 134 6.71 1.74 -11.71
N ALA A 135 5.47 1.24 -11.72
CA ALA A 135 4.27 2.02 -12.01
C ALA A 135 3.22 1.80 -10.92
N PRO A 136 3.24 2.60 -9.83
CA PRO A 136 2.35 2.39 -8.69
C PRO A 136 0.92 2.87 -8.95
N ASP A 137 -0.03 2.20 -8.30
CA ASP A 137 -1.41 2.62 -8.06
C ASP A 137 -1.89 2.12 -6.69
N PHE A 138 -2.91 2.76 -6.15
CA PHE A 138 -3.45 2.45 -4.82
C PHE A 138 -4.97 2.36 -4.87
N VAL A 139 -5.52 1.34 -4.21
CA VAL A 139 -6.97 1.08 -4.17
C VAL A 139 -7.31 0.20 -2.97
N ASP A 140 -8.46 0.43 -2.36
CA ASP A 140 -9.04 -0.48 -1.36
C ASP A 140 -9.73 -1.64 -2.10
N ILE A 141 -8.96 -2.66 -2.51
CA ILE A 141 -9.44 -3.71 -3.42
C ILE A 141 -10.24 -4.80 -2.71
N ASP A 142 -10.05 -4.94 -1.39
CA ASP A 142 -10.75 -5.89 -0.53
C ASP A 142 -11.71 -5.20 0.44
N ASN A 143 -11.95 -3.90 0.26
CA ASN A 143 -12.98 -3.10 0.92
C ASN A 143 -12.88 -3.17 2.45
N ASP A 144 -11.66 -3.18 2.99
CA ASP A 144 -11.37 -3.20 4.41
C ASP A 144 -11.21 -1.78 5.00
N GLY A 145 -11.24 -0.76 4.14
CA GLY A 145 -11.19 0.65 4.49
C GLY A 145 -9.79 1.23 4.60
N ASP A 146 -8.79 0.54 4.04
CA ASP A 146 -7.48 1.08 3.76
C ASP A 146 -6.97 0.76 2.34
N LEU A 147 -5.92 1.44 1.89
CA LEU A 147 -5.46 1.35 0.50
C LEU A 147 -4.35 0.31 0.35
N ASP A 148 -4.58 -0.67 -0.52
CA ASP A 148 -3.57 -1.59 -1.02
C ASP A 148 -2.74 -0.96 -2.14
N MET A 149 -1.53 -1.49 -2.35
CA MET A 149 -0.59 -0.99 -3.34
C MET A 149 -0.36 -2.00 -4.46
N PHE A 150 -0.54 -1.54 -5.69
CA PHE A 150 -0.31 -2.29 -6.92
C PHE A 150 0.78 -1.63 -7.74
N ILE A 151 1.72 -2.42 -8.26
CA ILE A 151 2.86 -1.86 -9.00
C ILE A 151 3.07 -2.66 -10.27
N GLY A 152 2.90 -1.99 -11.41
CA GLY A 152 3.31 -2.52 -12.70
C GLY A 152 4.83 -2.46 -12.89
N SER A 153 5.36 -3.34 -13.73
CA SER A 153 6.79 -3.54 -13.95
C SER A 153 7.12 -3.69 -15.43
N GLN A 154 8.40 -3.52 -15.78
CA GLN A 154 8.88 -3.62 -17.15
C GLN A 154 8.59 -4.98 -17.80
N ASP A 155 8.67 -6.06 -17.03
CA ASP A 155 8.43 -7.42 -17.51
C ASP A 155 6.93 -7.76 -17.66
N GLY A 156 6.05 -6.79 -17.38
CA GLY A 156 4.62 -6.87 -17.63
C GLY A 156 3.83 -7.55 -16.53
N HIS A 157 4.42 -7.83 -15.36
CA HIS A 157 3.68 -8.31 -14.20
C HIS A 157 3.04 -7.16 -13.42
N ILE A 158 2.13 -7.48 -12.51
CA ILE A 158 1.62 -6.54 -11.52
C ILE A 158 1.90 -7.15 -10.16
N PHE A 159 2.65 -6.41 -9.34
CA PHE A 159 2.94 -6.75 -7.97
C PHE A 159 1.81 -6.21 -7.08
N HIS A 160 1.42 -6.99 -6.09
CA HIS A 160 0.41 -6.61 -5.11
C HIS A 160 1.00 -6.65 -3.71
N TYR A 161 0.86 -5.55 -2.99
CA TYR A 161 1.19 -5.39 -1.59
C TYR A 161 -0.06 -5.03 -0.80
N GLU A 162 -0.42 -5.91 0.12
CA GLU A 162 -1.55 -5.71 1.03
C GLU A 162 -1.13 -4.78 2.16
N ASN A 163 -1.93 -3.77 2.43
CA ASN A 163 -1.75 -2.96 3.61
C ASN A 163 -2.32 -3.68 4.83
N ARG A 164 -1.45 -3.99 5.79
CA ARG A 164 -1.84 -4.62 7.08
C ARG A 164 -1.64 -3.68 8.26
N GLY A 165 -1.52 -2.39 7.94
CA GLY A 165 -1.42 -1.32 8.91
C GLY A 165 -2.81 -0.83 9.27
N ASN A 166 -3.04 0.44 8.96
CA ASN A 166 -4.34 1.07 8.91
C ASN A 166 -4.25 2.26 7.96
N ARG A 167 -5.39 2.90 7.67
CA ARG A 167 -5.48 4.07 6.79
C ARG A 167 -4.66 5.31 7.21
N LEU A 168 -4.16 5.39 8.44
CA LEU A 168 -3.34 6.53 8.93
C LEU A 168 -1.84 6.19 8.95
N SER A 169 -1.50 4.90 8.89
CA SER A 169 -0.13 4.42 9.02
C SER A 169 0.00 3.09 8.26
N PRO A 170 0.03 3.16 6.92
CA PRO A 170 0.06 1.97 6.08
C PRO A 170 1.31 1.12 6.35
N LYS A 171 1.16 -0.20 6.27
CA LYS A 171 2.26 -1.17 6.35
C LYS A 171 2.05 -2.22 5.27
N PHE A 172 2.82 -2.10 4.19
CA PHE A 172 2.68 -2.94 3.02
C PHE A 172 3.42 -4.27 3.15
N PHE A 173 2.69 -5.37 2.90
CA PHE A 173 3.21 -6.74 2.86
C PHE A 173 3.08 -7.28 1.44
N ARG A 174 4.18 -7.76 0.87
CA ARG A 174 4.13 -8.36 -0.48
C ARG A 174 3.23 -9.60 -0.46
N LYS A 175 2.09 -9.53 -1.14
CA LYS A 175 1.14 -10.65 -1.28
C LYS A 175 1.53 -11.54 -2.45
N THR A 176 1.79 -10.95 -3.62
CA THR A 176 2.23 -11.69 -4.81
C THR A 176 2.93 -10.77 -5.82
N PRO A 177 3.97 -11.25 -6.54
CA PRO A 177 4.55 -10.54 -7.68
C PRO A 177 3.79 -10.74 -9.00
N ILE A 178 2.82 -11.66 -9.04
CA ILE A 178 2.04 -12.00 -10.24
C ILE A 178 0.56 -11.96 -9.86
N TYR A 179 0.03 -10.74 -9.73
CA TYR A 179 -1.36 -10.53 -9.34
C TYR A 179 -2.31 -11.22 -10.34
N MET A 180 -3.09 -12.17 -9.83
CA MET A 180 -4.02 -13.01 -10.59
C MET A 180 -3.43 -13.77 -11.79
N GLY A 181 -2.11 -14.01 -11.80
CA GLY A 181 -1.47 -14.66 -12.95
C GLY A 181 -1.28 -13.74 -14.17
N LEU A 182 -1.73 -12.47 -14.09
CA LEU A 182 -1.73 -11.55 -15.22
C LEU A 182 -0.31 -11.22 -15.67
N LYS A 183 -0.07 -11.35 -16.99
CA LYS A 183 1.20 -10.99 -17.60
C LYS A 183 1.02 -10.33 -18.96
N PHE A 184 1.50 -9.11 -19.08
CA PHE A 184 1.47 -8.33 -20.30
C PHE A 184 2.81 -8.40 -21.05
N VAL A 185 2.83 -7.89 -22.29
CA VAL A 185 4.04 -7.87 -23.16
C VAL A 185 5.19 -7.05 -22.55
N GLY A 186 4.88 -6.13 -21.63
CA GLY A 186 5.86 -5.36 -20.86
C GLY A 186 5.35 -3.97 -20.47
N ASN A 187 6.05 -3.31 -19.54
CA ASN A 187 5.67 -2.04 -18.91
C ASN A 187 4.17 -1.98 -18.62
N SER A 188 3.70 -2.84 -17.72
CA SER A 188 2.34 -2.72 -17.20
C SER A 188 2.21 -1.42 -16.39
N VAL A 189 1.10 -0.71 -16.59
CA VAL A 189 0.75 0.49 -15.82
C VAL A 189 -0.69 0.29 -15.34
N PRO A 190 -0.90 -0.27 -14.14
CA PRO A 190 -2.23 -0.51 -13.61
C PRO A 190 -2.91 0.79 -13.19
N ARG A 191 -4.24 0.80 -13.34
CA ARG A 191 -5.18 1.79 -12.81
C ARG A 191 -6.46 1.10 -12.38
N PHE A 192 -6.95 1.44 -11.20
CA PHE A 192 -8.22 0.94 -10.68
C PHE A 192 -9.29 2.03 -10.68
N ALA A 193 -10.47 1.70 -11.22
CA ALA A 193 -11.63 2.59 -11.24
C ALA A 193 -12.90 1.76 -11.50
N ASP A 194 -14.02 2.16 -10.92
CA ASP A 194 -15.34 1.65 -11.35
C ASP A 194 -15.70 2.29 -12.69
N ILE A 195 -15.65 1.51 -13.79
CA ILE A 195 -15.92 2.02 -15.14
C ILE A 195 -17.26 1.55 -15.70
N ASN A 196 -17.85 0.51 -15.14
CA ASN A 196 -19.15 -0.02 -15.58
C ASN A 196 -20.32 0.44 -14.67
N GLY A 197 -20.02 1.13 -13.58
CA GLY A 197 -21.00 1.68 -12.63
C GLY A 197 -21.55 0.66 -11.63
N ASP A 198 -20.89 -0.48 -11.44
CA ASP A 198 -21.33 -1.53 -10.53
C ASP A 198 -20.80 -1.39 -9.09
N ARG A 199 -20.02 -0.34 -8.83
CA ARG A 199 -19.37 -0.02 -7.54
C ARG A 199 -18.25 -0.97 -7.13
N ALA A 200 -17.78 -1.83 -8.03
CA ALA A 200 -16.54 -2.55 -7.86
C ALA A 200 -15.43 -1.85 -8.66
N PHE A 201 -14.20 -1.85 -8.12
CA PHE A 201 -13.06 -1.32 -8.86
C PHE A 201 -12.64 -2.29 -9.96
N ASP A 202 -12.70 -1.84 -11.21
CA ASP A 202 -12.19 -2.54 -12.38
C ASP A 202 -10.71 -2.23 -12.60
N LEU A 203 -9.99 -3.13 -13.30
CA LEU A 203 -8.57 -3.00 -13.58
C LEU A 203 -8.34 -2.58 -15.04
N ILE A 204 -7.69 -1.44 -15.22
CA ILE A 204 -7.25 -0.90 -16.50
C ILE A 204 -5.73 -0.97 -16.56
N VAL A 205 -5.16 -1.55 -17.61
CA VAL A 205 -3.70 -1.72 -17.73
C VAL A 205 -3.21 -1.15 -19.05
N GLY A 206 -2.45 -0.06 -18.97
CA GLY A 206 -1.63 0.40 -20.09
C GLY A 206 -0.40 -0.49 -20.25
N THR A 207 0.02 -0.75 -21.49
CA THR A 207 1.18 -1.61 -21.77
C THR A 207 2.18 -0.95 -22.72
N ARG A 208 3.41 -1.47 -22.78
CA ARG A 208 4.45 -1.04 -23.74
C ARG A 208 3.99 -1.11 -25.19
N SER A 209 3.03 -1.98 -25.51
CA SER A 209 2.50 -2.14 -26.87
C SER A 209 1.64 -0.95 -27.33
N GLY A 210 1.28 -0.04 -26.42
CA GLY A 210 0.33 1.05 -26.68
C GLY A 210 -1.13 0.63 -26.48
N LYS A 211 -1.39 -0.66 -26.24
CA LYS A 211 -2.72 -1.17 -25.93
C LYS A 211 -3.09 -0.91 -24.47
N ILE A 212 -4.38 -0.65 -24.26
CA ILE A 212 -5.00 -0.60 -22.95
C ILE A 212 -5.87 -1.86 -22.80
N HIS A 213 -5.65 -2.61 -21.74
CA HIS A 213 -6.47 -3.76 -21.38
C HIS A 213 -7.42 -3.35 -20.27
N VAL A 214 -8.65 -3.84 -20.32
CA VAL A 214 -9.69 -3.58 -19.32
C VAL A 214 -10.20 -4.92 -18.81
N PHE A 215 -10.19 -5.08 -17.49
CA PHE A 215 -10.69 -6.26 -16.79
C PHE A 215 -11.76 -5.80 -15.81
N PHE A 216 -12.99 -6.24 -16.04
CA PHE A 216 -14.08 -5.95 -15.12
C PHE A 216 -14.00 -6.85 -13.90
N ASN A 217 -14.22 -6.28 -12.72
CA ASN A 217 -14.19 -7.02 -11.48
C ASN A 217 -15.41 -7.95 -11.40
N SER A 218 -15.15 -9.24 -11.49
CA SER A 218 -16.19 -10.28 -11.40
C SER A 218 -16.43 -10.76 -9.96
N GLY A 219 -15.61 -10.28 -9.02
CA GLY A 219 -15.53 -10.71 -7.64
C GLY A 219 -16.63 -10.18 -6.72
N MET A 220 -16.35 -10.23 -5.41
CA MET A 220 -17.19 -9.69 -4.34
C MET A 220 -16.41 -8.64 -3.56
N SER A 221 -17.06 -7.94 -2.63
CA SER A 221 -16.47 -6.81 -1.90
C SER A 221 -15.10 -7.09 -1.27
N GLU A 222 -14.88 -8.30 -0.76
CA GLU A 222 -13.64 -8.68 -0.06
C GLU A 222 -12.64 -9.45 -0.95
N GLU A 223 -13.01 -9.75 -2.19
CA GLU A 223 -12.18 -10.52 -3.11
C GLU A 223 -12.49 -10.11 -4.54
N ALA A 224 -11.67 -9.21 -5.09
CA ALA A 224 -11.71 -8.89 -6.50
C ALA A 224 -11.30 -10.10 -7.36
N ILE A 225 -11.84 -10.19 -8.58
CA ILE A 225 -11.47 -11.22 -9.56
C ILE A 225 -11.41 -10.59 -10.95
N PHE A 226 -10.25 -10.71 -11.58
CA PHE A 226 -9.98 -10.29 -12.94
C PHE A 226 -9.64 -11.51 -13.76
N CYS A 227 -10.55 -11.89 -14.65
CA CYS A 227 -10.40 -13.09 -15.48
C CYS A 227 -9.70 -12.74 -16.79
N GLU A 228 -8.63 -13.48 -17.13
CA GLU A 228 -8.12 -13.50 -18.51
C GLU A 228 -9.15 -14.11 -19.47
N GLU A 229 -8.96 -13.95 -20.78
CA GLU A 229 -9.85 -14.52 -21.79
C GLU A 229 -10.12 -16.01 -21.50
N PHE A 230 -11.40 -16.36 -21.40
CA PHE A 230 -11.81 -17.68 -20.93
C PHE A 230 -12.93 -18.29 -21.79
N ASP A 231 -13.04 -19.61 -21.78
CA ASP A 231 -14.17 -20.31 -22.36
C ASP A 231 -15.42 -20.10 -21.49
N VAL A 232 -16.43 -19.44 -22.07
CA VAL A 232 -17.70 -19.14 -21.37
C VAL A 232 -18.43 -20.38 -20.89
N VAL A 233 -18.15 -21.56 -21.47
CA VAL A 233 -18.74 -22.84 -21.06
C VAL A 233 -17.98 -23.47 -19.89
N ASN A 234 -16.68 -23.19 -19.77
CA ASN A 234 -15.80 -23.73 -18.74
C ASN A 234 -14.83 -22.65 -18.23
N PRO A 235 -15.33 -21.69 -17.44
CA PRO A 235 -14.51 -20.60 -16.94
C PRO A 235 -13.51 -21.09 -15.87
N PRO A 236 -12.39 -20.37 -15.65
CA PRO A 236 -11.42 -20.68 -14.61
C PRO A 236 -11.97 -20.48 -13.18
N ASP A 237 -12.95 -19.59 -13.02
CA ASP A 237 -13.72 -19.37 -11.80
C ASP A 237 -15.19 -19.14 -12.20
N ASP A 238 -16.13 -19.78 -11.50
CA ASP A 238 -17.58 -19.68 -11.78
C ASP A 238 -18.11 -18.23 -11.69
N ARG A 239 -17.38 -17.35 -11.00
CA ARG A 239 -17.72 -15.94 -10.86
C ARG A 239 -17.33 -15.10 -12.07
N CYS A 240 -16.47 -15.58 -12.97
CA CYS A 240 -16.04 -14.86 -14.17
C CYS A 240 -17.24 -14.51 -15.06
N LYS A 241 -17.69 -13.25 -15.01
CA LYS A 241 -18.87 -12.76 -15.73
C LYS A 241 -18.53 -12.05 -17.03
N TYR A 242 -17.34 -11.44 -17.08
CA TYR A 242 -16.97 -10.51 -18.14
C TYR A 242 -15.66 -10.94 -18.81
N GLN A 243 -15.64 -10.93 -20.13
CA GLN A 243 -14.40 -11.09 -20.90
C GLN A 243 -13.56 -9.82 -20.78
N PRO A 244 -12.21 -9.91 -20.80
CA PRO A 244 -11.36 -8.74 -20.84
C PRO A 244 -11.53 -8.01 -22.17
N GLU A 245 -11.50 -6.68 -22.13
CA GLU A 245 -11.57 -5.84 -23.32
C GLU A 245 -10.20 -5.26 -23.65
N ILE A 246 -9.94 -5.07 -24.95
CA ILE A 246 -8.75 -4.40 -25.43
C ILE A 246 -9.19 -3.10 -26.11
N VAL A 247 -8.83 -1.97 -25.50
CA VAL A 247 -8.92 -0.66 -26.11
C VAL A 247 -7.63 -0.45 -26.90
N ALA A 248 -7.56 -1.05 -28.08
CA ALA A 248 -6.46 -0.90 -29.04
C ALA A 248 -7.05 -0.38 -30.33
N ASP A 249 -6.93 0.94 -30.49
CA ASP A 249 -7.57 1.73 -31.53
C ASP A 249 -9.09 1.66 -31.47
N ILE A 250 -9.72 2.82 -31.26
CA ILE A 250 -11.08 3.02 -31.74
C ILE A 250 -10.95 2.89 -33.26
N LEU A 251 -11.01 1.67 -33.79
CA LEU A 251 -11.33 1.48 -35.19
C LEU A 251 -12.56 2.36 -35.41
N PRO A 252 -12.58 3.27 -36.40
CA PRO A 252 -13.84 3.88 -36.77
C PRO A 252 -14.76 2.68 -36.98
N GLN A 253 -15.75 2.50 -36.11
CA GLN A 253 -16.84 1.61 -36.45
C GLN A 253 -17.23 2.10 -37.84
N VAL A 254 -17.18 1.20 -38.82
CA VAL A 254 -17.30 1.59 -40.23
C VAL A 254 -18.67 2.26 -40.47
N ASP A 255 -19.56 2.20 -39.48
CA ASP A 255 -20.87 2.85 -39.40
C ASP A 255 -21.10 3.72 -38.11
N ALA A 256 -20.06 4.20 -37.42
CA ALA A 256 -20.27 5.23 -36.38
C ALA A 256 -20.48 6.60 -37.04
N VAL A 257 -21.74 6.95 -37.26
CA VAL A 257 -22.13 8.34 -37.54
C VAL A 257 -22.14 9.06 -36.18
N PRO A 258 -21.25 10.05 -35.93
CA PRO A 258 -21.33 10.84 -34.71
C PRO A 258 -22.65 11.59 -34.69
N GLU A 259 -23.53 11.23 -33.75
CA GLU A 259 -24.75 11.97 -33.49
C GLU A 259 -24.41 13.11 -32.52
N LEU A 260 -24.72 14.34 -32.91
CA LEU A 260 -24.60 15.50 -32.01
C LEU A 260 -25.68 15.36 -30.93
N VAL A 261 -25.26 14.91 -29.75
CA VAL A 261 -26.11 14.94 -28.55
C VAL A 261 -26.08 16.37 -28.01
N ASP A 262 -27.24 17.02 -28.06
CA ASP A 262 -27.52 18.27 -27.36
C ASP A 262 -27.75 17.93 -25.88
N TRP A 263 -26.73 18.18 -25.05
CA TRP A 263 -26.77 17.86 -23.61
C TRP A 263 -27.64 18.83 -22.79
N ASP A 264 -28.19 19.87 -23.43
CA ASP A 264 -28.99 20.92 -22.79
C ASP A 264 -30.51 20.77 -23.03
N ARG A 265 -31.01 19.54 -23.29
CA ARG A 265 -32.45 19.24 -23.44
C ARG A 265 -33.08 18.51 -22.27
#